data_AF-A0A8H7WMJ0-F1
#
_entry.id   AF-A0A8H7WMJ0-F1
#
_cell.length_a   1.000
_cell.length_b   1.000
_cell.length_c   1.000
_cell.angle_alpha   90.00
_cell.angle_beta   90.00
_cell.angle_gamma   90.00
#
_symmetry.space_group_name_H-M   'P 1'
#
loop_
_entity.id
_entity.type
_entity.pdbx_description
1 polymer ?
#
loop_
_entity_poly.entity_id
_entity_poly.type
_entity_poly.pdbx_seq_one_letter_code
_entity_poly.pdbx_strand_id
1 'polypeptide(L)'
;MAYDVQLRKNVAFKIIIPGEKGEYEYQMQNEILRTFRDTSHLVTHEGSFLLPGHGSIHHRVLVLPLLSPSLSYRARQLPVATRISAAKQLHVALKGLHNVRLIHHDLNDGALLWEMPLYPAEYDTATKYQWLGRPKKVSLDDRLWKRGELVQQVTMPLDLLGTTTKRLLILSETLQPGYRVKGKLAI
;
A
#
# COMPACT_ATOMS: atom_id res chain seq x y z
N MET A 1 0.69 -6.33 -10.40
CA MET A 1 0.55 -7.58 -9.63
C MET A 1 1.68 -8.50 -10.01
N ALA A 2 2.46 -8.95 -9.03
CA ALA A 2 3.49 -9.98 -9.21
C ALA A 2 3.06 -11.25 -8.46
N TYR A 3 3.62 -12.40 -8.84
CA TYR A 3 3.37 -13.68 -8.18
C TYR A 3 4.64 -14.15 -7.50
N ASP A 4 4.58 -14.30 -6.18
CA ASP A 4 5.63 -14.91 -5.39
C ASP A 4 5.55 -16.43 -5.53
N VAL A 5 6.54 -17.01 -6.21
CA VAL A 5 6.59 -18.45 -6.49
C VAL A 5 6.91 -19.29 -5.25
N GLN A 6 7.59 -18.71 -4.25
CA GLN A 6 7.96 -19.42 -3.02
C GLN A 6 6.76 -19.48 -2.08
N LEU A 7 6.11 -18.33 -1.86
CA LEU A 7 4.94 -18.21 -0.99
C LEU A 7 3.62 -18.51 -1.70
N ARG A 8 3.66 -18.78 -3.00
CA ARG A 8 2.51 -19.10 -3.86
C ARG A 8 1.36 -18.08 -3.74
N LYS A 9 1.70 -16.80 -3.66
CA LYS A 9 0.72 -15.72 -3.48
C LYS A 9 1.00 -14.53 -4.37
N ASN A 10 -0.02 -13.71 -4.63
CA ASN A 10 0.21 -12.45 -5.34
C ASN A 10 0.68 -11.37 -4.37
N VAL A 11 1.60 -10.54 -4.85
CA VAL A 11 2.19 -9.44 -4.11
C VAL A 11 2.18 -8.16 -4.95
N ALA A 12 2.31 -7.04 -4.27
CA ALA A 12 2.60 -5.75 -4.86
C ALA A 12 4.07 -5.40 -4.62
N PHE A 13 4.67 -4.67 -5.55
CA PHE A 13 6.01 -4.14 -5.37
C PHE A 13 5.96 -2.62 -5.31
N LYS A 14 6.70 -2.05 -4.35
CA LYS A 14 7.05 -0.63 -4.37
C LYS A 14 8.54 -0.52 -4.63
N ILE A 15 8.90 0.02 -5.80
CA ILE A 15 10.28 0.32 -6.15
C ILE A 15 10.61 1.68 -5.54
N ILE A 16 11.58 1.69 -4.63
CA ILE A 16 12.00 2.86 -3.88
C ILE A 16 12.99 3.66 -4.73
N ILE A 17 12.88 4.99 -4.64
CA ILE A 17 13.90 5.90 -5.17
C ILE A 17 15.25 5.60 -4.50
N PRO A 18 16.35 5.56 -5.25
CA PRO A 18 17.66 5.30 -4.67
C PRO A 18 18.10 6.51 -3.83
N GLY A 19 18.90 6.25 -2.79
CA GLY A 19 19.46 7.27 -1.91
C GLY A 19 18.75 7.38 -0.56
N GLU A 20 19.17 8.36 0.23
CA GLU A 20 18.83 8.49 1.66
C GLU A 20 17.31 8.53 1.91
N LYS A 21 16.56 9.31 1.12
CA LYS A 21 15.10 9.41 1.26
C LYS A 21 14.40 8.07 1.10
N GLY A 22 14.87 7.26 0.15
CA GLY A 22 14.30 5.94 -0.09
C GLY A 22 14.67 4.92 0.98
N GLU A 23 15.92 4.92 1.43
CA GLU A 23 16.34 4.03 2.52
C GLU A 23 15.67 4.40 3.84
N TYR A 24 15.40 5.69 4.08
CA TYR A 24 14.58 6.14 5.21
C TYR A 24 13.20 5.47 5.19
N GLU A 25 12.63 5.25 4.01
CA GLU A 25 11.35 4.54 3.91
C GLU A 25 11.37 3.13 4.44
N TYR A 26 12.35 2.40 3.97
CA TYR A 26 12.56 1.04 4.39
C TYR A 26 12.88 0.95 5.88
N GLN A 27 13.67 1.88 6.41
CA GLN A 27 14.01 1.93 7.84
C GLN A 27 12.77 2.18 8.71
N MET A 28 11.92 3.14 8.34
CA MET A 28 10.70 3.43 9.08
C MET A 28 9.71 2.25 9.08
N GLN A 29 9.55 1.55 7.95
CA GLN A 29 8.72 0.35 7.93
C GLN A 29 9.27 -0.76 8.84
N ASN A 30 10.59 -0.94 8.89
CA ASN A 30 11.22 -1.88 9.82
C ASN A 30 11.06 -1.46 11.28
N GLU A 31 11.13 -0.16 11.59
CA GLU A 31 10.88 0.34 12.94
C GLU A 31 9.45 0.05 13.38
N ILE A 32 8.47 0.24 12.50
CA ILE A 32 7.07 -0.13 12.77
C ILE A 32 6.94 -1.63 13.01
N LEU A 33 7.50 -2.47 12.14
CA LEU A 33 7.46 -3.93 12.31
C LEU A 33 8.08 -4.39 13.63
N ARG A 34 9.10 -3.68 14.14
CA ARG A 34 9.74 -4.00 15.43
C ARG A 34 8.95 -3.49 16.64
N THR A 35 8.32 -2.33 16.51
CA THR A 35 7.68 -1.63 17.64
C THR A 35 6.24 -2.07 17.85
N PHE A 36 5.55 -2.48 16.79
CA PHE A 36 4.14 -2.88 16.84
C PHE A 36 3.99 -4.37 17.09
N ARG A 37 3.17 -4.71 18.10
CA ARG A 37 2.74 -6.11 18.33
C ARG A 37 1.66 -6.55 17.34
N ASP A 38 0.83 -5.62 16.88
CA ASP A 38 -0.25 -5.86 15.94
C ASP A 38 -0.16 -4.85 14.80
N THR A 39 0.10 -5.37 13.59
CA THR A 39 0.18 -4.60 12.34
C THR A 39 -0.97 -4.93 11.40
N SER A 40 -2.01 -5.63 11.86
CA SER A 40 -3.14 -6.07 11.03
C SER A 40 -3.87 -4.91 10.33
N HIS A 41 -3.87 -3.73 10.94
CA HIS A 41 -4.47 -2.51 10.38
C HIS A 41 -3.49 -1.62 9.61
N LEU A 42 -2.23 -2.04 9.46
CA LEU A 42 -1.19 -1.33 8.73
C LEU A 42 -0.77 -2.14 7.50
N VAL A 43 -0.35 -1.45 6.45
CA VAL A 43 0.35 -2.07 5.33
C VAL A 43 1.84 -1.88 5.53
N THR A 44 2.51 -2.98 5.86
CA THR A 44 3.96 -3.06 6.01
C THR A 44 4.52 -4.00 4.95
N HIS A 45 5.80 -3.86 4.63
CA HIS A 45 6.47 -4.82 3.74
C HIS A 45 6.55 -6.21 4.37
N GLU A 46 6.42 -7.23 3.53
CA GLU A 46 6.64 -8.64 3.86
C GLU A 46 8.08 -9.07 3.58
N GLY A 47 8.84 -8.24 2.85
CA GLY A 47 10.24 -8.48 2.52
C GLY A 47 10.82 -7.36 1.65
N SER A 48 12.12 -7.40 1.40
CA SER A 48 12.76 -6.50 0.45
C SER A 48 13.92 -7.16 -0.28
N PHE A 49 14.25 -6.64 -1.46
CA PHE A 49 15.45 -7.02 -2.22
C PHE A 49 15.99 -5.83 -3.02
N LEU A 50 17.20 -5.96 -3.55
CA LEU A 50 17.83 -4.93 -4.39
C LEU A 50 17.64 -5.29 -5.87
N LEU A 51 17.17 -4.32 -6.65
CA LEU A 51 17.03 -4.38 -8.10
C LEU A 51 18.11 -3.52 -8.75
N PRO A 52 18.97 -4.08 -9.61
CA PRO A 52 19.97 -3.30 -10.35
C PRO A 52 19.31 -2.23 -11.22
N GLY A 53 19.78 -0.99 -11.10
CA GLY A 53 19.37 0.15 -11.90
C GLY A 53 20.39 0.49 -12.99
N HIS A 54 20.35 1.72 -13.50
CA HIS A 54 21.34 2.22 -14.45
C HIS A 54 22.67 2.54 -13.74
N GLY A 55 23.79 2.10 -14.33
CA GLY A 55 25.12 2.24 -13.72
C GLY A 55 25.29 1.37 -12.48
N SER A 56 25.88 1.92 -11.42
CA SER A 56 26.09 1.24 -10.12
C SER A 56 24.93 1.43 -9.13
N ILE A 57 23.84 2.07 -9.55
CA ILE A 57 22.69 2.37 -8.71
C ILE A 57 21.87 1.10 -8.48
N HIS A 58 21.50 0.85 -7.23
CA HIS A 58 20.58 -0.22 -6.87
C HIS A 58 19.31 0.39 -6.26
N HIS A 59 18.15 -0.10 -6.69
CA HIS A 59 16.86 0.28 -6.15
C HIS A 59 16.43 -0.75 -5.12
N ARG A 60 16.02 -0.31 -3.94
CA ARG A 60 15.34 -1.20 -3.02
C ARG A 60 13.92 -1.44 -3.50
N VAL A 61 13.49 -2.69 -3.48
CA VAL A 61 12.11 -3.08 -3.78
C VAL A 61 11.49 -3.61 -2.50
N LEU A 62 10.37 -3.01 -2.09
CA LEU A 62 9.55 -3.51 -0.99
C LEU A 62 8.49 -4.45 -1.55
N VAL A 63 8.41 -5.64 -0.97
CA VAL A 63 7.34 -6.62 -1.24
C VAL A 63 6.20 -6.31 -0.29
N LEU A 64 5.05 -5.93 -0.82
CA LEU A 64 3.86 -5.53 -0.08
C LEU A 64 2.74 -6.55 -0.34
N PRO A 65 1.81 -6.74 0.62
CA PRO A 65 0.62 -7.52 0.35
C PRO A 65 -0.17 -6.89 -0.80
N LEU A 66 -0.73 -7.71 -1.68
CA LEU A 66 -1.59 -7.20 -2.75
C LEU A 66 -2.93 -6.77 -2.15
N LEU A 67 -3.22 -5.47 -2.24
CA LEU A 67 -4.44 -4.87 -1.74
C LEU A 67 -5.29 -4.30 -2.89
N SER A 68 -6.56 -4.07 -2.60
CA SER A 68 -7.49 -3.39 -3.49
C SER A 68 -7.17 -1.89 -3.57
N PRO A 69 -7.84 -1.14 -4.48
CA PRO A 69 -7.62 0.29 -4.63
C PRO A 69 -7.75 1.07 -3.32
N SER A 70 -7.31 2.33 -3.36
CA SER A 70 -7.44 3.24 -2.24
C SER A 70 -8.90 3.64 -1.96
N LEU A 71 -9.15 4.22 -0.80
CA LEU A 71 -10.45 4.78 -0.43
C LEU A 71 -10.92 5.82 -1.45
N SER A 72 -10.02 6.57 -2.08
CA SER A 72 -10.37 7.52 -3.16
C SER A 72 -11.13 6.85 -4.32
N TYR A 73 -10.93 5.55 -4.55
CA TYR A 73 -11.60 4.81 -5.60
C TYR A 73 -13.06 4.52 -5.25
N ARG A 74 -13.97 5.28 -5.85
CA ARG A 74 -15.44 5.09 -5.77
C ARG A 74 -16.00 5.02 -4.34
N ALA A 75 -15.32 5.58 -3.33
CA ALA A 75 -15.78 5.57 -1.93
C ALA A 75 -17.22 6.03 -1.73
N ARG A 76 -17.66 7.05 -2.47
CA ARG A 76 -19.02 7.62 -2.36
C ARG A 76 -20.12 6.64 -2.80
N GLN A 77 -19.77 5.64 -3.60
CA GLN A 77 -20.70 4.60 -4.07
C GLN A 77 -20.85 3.46 -3.05
N LEU A 78 -20.01 3.42 -2.02
CA LEU A 78 -20.06 2.38 -0.99
C LEU A 78 -21.16 2.64 0.05
N PRO A 79 -21.77 1.58 0.61
CA PRO A 79 -22.74 1.70 1.69
C PRO A 79 -22.19 2.50 2.89
N VAL A 80 -23.07 3.23 3.57
CA VAL A 80 -22.72 4.03 4.76
C VAL A 80 -22.06 3.17 5.83
N ALA A 81 -22.59 1.96 6.08
CA ALA A 81 -22.03 1.02 7.05
C ALA A 81 -20.57 0.66 6.74
N THR A 82 -20.23 0.44 5.46
CA THR A 82 -18.87 0.13 5.00
C THR A 82 -17.93 1.31 5.26
N ARG A 83 -18.39 2.54 5.01
CA ARG A 83 -17.64 3.77 5.29
C ARG A 83 -17.41 3.99 6.79
N ILE A 84 -18.42 3.76 7.62
CA ILE A 84 -18.29 3.83 9.09
C ILE A 84 -17.28 2.80 9.61
N SER A 85 -17.37 1.55 9.12
CA SER A 85 -16.38 0.51 9.42
C SER A 85 -14.97 0.97 9.04
N ALA A 86 -14.82 1.77 7.97
CA ALA A 86 -13.51 2.24 7.51
C ALA A 86 -12.90 3.26 8.45
N ALA A 87 -13.70 4.23 8.86
CA ALA A 87 -13.31 5.22 9.85
C ALA A 87 -12.90 4.56 11.17
N LYS A 88 -13.62 3.52 11.62
CA LYS A 88 -13.26 2.77 12.84
C LYS A 88 -11.89 2.11 12.73
N GLN A 89 -11.60 1.42 11.63
CA GLN A 89 -10.31 0.74 11.46
C GLN A 89 -9.15 1.72 11.31
N LEU A 90 -9.34 2.82 10.57
CA LEU A 90 -8.36 3.91 10.53
C LEU A 90 -8.08 4.44 11.95
N HIS A 91 -9.11 4.63 12.76
CA HIS A 91 -8.94 5.11 14.13
C HIS A 91 -8.10 4.15 14.98
N VAL A 92 -8.30 2.84 14.84
CA VAL A 92 -7.48 1.82 15.53
C VAL A 92 -6.02 1.88 15.05
N ALA A 93 -5.78 1.98 13.75
CA ALA A 93 -4.44 2.12 13.18
C ALA A 93 -3.72 3.37 13.72
N LEU A 94 -4.39 4.53 13.69
CA LEU A 94 -3.84 5.79 14.21
C LEU A 94 -3.58 5.73 15.71
N LYS A 95 -4.47 5.12 16.48
CA LYS A 95 -4.24 4.90 17.92
C LYS A 95 -2.98 4.05 18.15
N GLY A 96 -2.76 3.02 17.34
CA GLY A 96 -1.54 2.22 17.36
C GLY A 96 -0.28 3.06 17.13
N LEU A 97 -0.27 3.90 16.08
CA LEU A 97 0.80 4.86 15.78
C LEU A 97 1.06 5.82 16.94
N HIS A 98 0.02 6.44 17.48
CA HIS A 98 0.17 7.40 18.57
C HIS A 98 0.69 6.77 19.86
N ASN A 99 0.31 5.51 20.16
CA ASN A 99 0.79 4.80 21.35
C ASN A 99 2.31 4.62 21.35
N VAL A 100 2.93 4.52 20.17
CA VAL A 100 4.38 4.41 20.00
C VAL A 100 5.03 5.73 19.59
N ARG A 101 4.29 6.85 19.71
CA ARG A 101 4.75 8.21 19.40
C ARG A 101 5.12 8.45 17.94
N LEU A 102 4.47 7.72 17.02
CA LEU A 102 4.58 7.96 15.58
C LEU A 102 3.33 8.69 15.08
N ILE A 103 3.51 9.62 14.15
CA ILE A 103 2.43 10.39 13.51
C ILE A 103 2.51 10.17 12.01
N HIS A 104 1.38 9.85 11.36
CA HIS A 104 1.33 9.55 9.92
C HIS A 104 1.56 10.76 9.00
N HIS A 105 1.31 12.01 9.43
CA HIS A 105 1.52 13.31 8.75
C HIS A 105 0.93 13.55 7.34
N ASP A 106 0.63 12.53 6.55
CA ASP A 106 0.02 12.61 5.21
C ASP A 106 -1.19 11.68 5.13
N LEU A 107 -2.12 11.85 6.07
CA LEU A 107 -3.33 11.06 6.06
C LEU A 107 -4.27 11.60 4.97
N ASN A 108 -4.36 10.89 3.85
CA ASN A 108 -5.27 11.17 2.75
C ASN A 108 -6.05 9.90 2.34
N ASP A 109 -7.01 10.05 1.44
CA ASP A 109 -7.84 8.95 0.93
C ASP A 109 -7.05 7.95 0.05
N GLY A 110 -5.88 8.34 -0.47
CA GLY A 110 -4.91 7.46 -1.11
C GLY A 110 -4.17 6.53 -0.15
N ALA A 111 -3.97 6.95 1.09
CA ALA A 111 -3.26 6.20 2.12
C ALA A 111 -4.10 5.04 2.72
N LEU A 112 -5.41 5.00 2.48
CA LEU A 112 -6.27 3.91 2.96
C LEU A 112 -6.52 2.91 1.85
N LEU A 113 -6.05 1.67 2.02
CA LEU A 113 -6.24 0.60 1.05
C LEU A 113 -7.29 -0.40 1.53
N TRP A 114 -8.13 -0.87 0.61
CA TRP A 114 -9.08 -1.94 0.86
C TRP A 114 -8.37 -3.29 0.86
N GLU A 115 -8.74 -4.22 1.74
CA GLU A 115 -8.34 -5.61 1.53
C GLU A 115 -8.94 -6.13 0.23
N MET A 116 -8.16 -6.97 -0.46
CA MET A 116 -8.64 -7.65 -1.65
C MET A 116 -9.38 -8.92 -1.18
N PRO A 117 -10.70 -9.03 -1.38
CA PRO A 117 -11.50 -10.16 -0.92
C PRO A 117 -11.25 -11.43 -1.73
N LEU A 118 -10.72 -11.28 -2.94
CA LEU A 118 -10.31 -12.38 -3.77
C LEU A 118 -9.02 -12.95 -3.21
N TYR A 119 -8.94 -14.27 -3.02
CA TYR A 119 -7.69 -15.02 -2.96
C TYR A 119 -7.17 -15.15 -4.40
N PRO A 120 -6.50 -14.14 -4.99
CA PRO A 120 -6.12 -14.21 -6.38
C PRO A 120 -4.93 -15.18 -6.53
N ALA A 121 -4.39 -15.68 -5.41
CA ALA A 121 -3.33 -16.68 -5.33
C ALA A 121 -3.77 -18.01 -5.94
N GLU A 122 -5.07 -18.31 -5.89
CA GLU A 122 -5.67 -19.56 -6.40
C GLU A 122 -6.14 -19.44 -7.85
N TYR A 123 -6.40 -18.22 -8.33
CA TYR A 123 -6.88 -18.01 -9.69
C TYR A 123 -5.75 -18.06 -10.71
N ASP A 124 -5.98 -18.83 -11.76
CA ASP A 124 -5.15 -18.82 -12.95
C ASP A 124 -5.21 -17.45 -13.67
N THR A 125 -4.30 -17.26 -14.61
CA THR A 125 -4.20 -16.01 -15.38
C THR A 125 -5.48 -15.72 -16.17
N ALA A 126 -6.16 -16.76 -16.68
CA ALA A 126 -7.38 -16.60 -17.46
C ALA A 126 -8.52 -16.02 -16.62
N THR A 127 -8.72 -16.56 -15.41
CA THR A 127 -9.71 -16.10 -14.44
C THR A 127 -9.40 -14.66 -14.02
N LYS A 128 -8.13 -14.33 -13.74
CA LYS A 128 -7.72 -12.95 -13.45
C LYS A 128 -8.10 -11.99 -14.57
N TYR A 129 -7.91 -12.37 -15.83
CA TYR A 129 -8.26 -11.54 -16.99
C TYR A 129 -9.78 -11.44 -17.23
N GLN A 130 -10.57 -12.45 -16.86
CA GLN A 130 -12.02 -12.35 -16.91
C GLN A 130 -12.54 -11.28 -15.95
N TRP A 131 -12.02 -11.26 -14.71
CA TRP A 131 -12.47 -10.32 -13.68
C TRP A 131 -11.90 -8.90 -13.82
N LEU A 132 -10.61 -8.78 -14.12
CA LEU A 132 -9.88 -7.51 -14.12
C LEU A 132 -9.70 -6.91 -15.52
N GLY A 133 -10.00 -7.69 -16.55
CA GLY A 133 -9.56 -7.41 -17.91
C GLY A 133 -8.07 -7.67 -18.12
N ARG A 134 -7.64 -7.56 -19.37
CA ARG A 134 -6.22 -7.62 -19.71
C ARG A 134 -5.54 -6.28 -19.40
N PRO A 135 -4.29 -6.28 -18.89
CA PRO A 135 -3.53 -5.05 -18.71
C PRO A 135 -3.43 -4.28 -20.02
N LYS A 136 -3.89 -3.03 -20.02
CA LYS A 136 -3.73 -2.11 -21.15
C LYS A 136 -2.42 -1.36 -20.98
N LYS A 137 -1.66 -1.20 -22.06
CA LYS A 137 -0.37 -0.52 -22.05
C LYS A 137 -0.43 0.72 -22.93
N VAL A 138 0.20 1.79 -22.48
CA VAL A 138 0.38 3.04 -23.22
C VAL A 138 1.87 3.27 -23.38
N SER A 139 2.32 3.55 -24.60
CA SER A 139 3.73 3.84 -24.84
C SER A 139 4.13 5.08 -24.05
N LEU A 140 5.26 5.02 -23.37
CA LEU A 140 5.91 6.21 -22.83
C LEU A 140 6.59 6.98 -23.96
N ASP A 141 6.80 8.28 -23.76
CA ASP A 141 7.42 9.19 -24.75
C ASP A 141 8.76 8.63 -25.27
N ASP A 142 8.97 8.73 -26.59
CA ASP A 142 10.17 8.28 -27.29
C ASP A 142 11.44 9.06 -26.90
N ARG A 143 11.28 10.17 -26.17
CA ARG A 143 12.39 10.96 -25.60
C ARG A 143 13.11 10.28 -24.43
N LEU A 144 12.61 9.15 -23.92
CA LEU A 144 13.25 8.40 -22.85
C LEU A 144 14.48 7.63 -23.37
N TRP A 145 15.50 7.48 -22.51
CA TRP A 145 16.75 6.75 -22.83
C TRP A 145 16.51 5.25 -23.15
N LYS A 146 15.35 4.70 -22.81
CA LYS A 146 14.89 3.36 -23.18
C LYS A 146 13.39 3.39 -23.47
N ARG A 147 12.96 2.67 -24.51
CA ARG A 147 11.53 2.44 -24.78
C ARG A 147 10.87 1.76 -23.58
N GLY A 148 9.74 2.30 -23.14
CA GLY A 148 8.97 1.80 -22.02
C GLY A 148 7.49 1.94 -22.26
N GLU A 149 6.70 1.17 -21.52
CA GLU A 149 5.24 1.20 -21.56
C GLU A 149 4.72 1.44 -20.15
N LEU A 150 3.74 2.33 -20.02
CA LEU A 150 2.96 2.50 -18.80
C LEU A 150 1.75 1.57 -18.84
N VAL A 151 1.62 0.73 -17.83
CA VAL A 151 0.40 -0.08 -17.65
C VAL A 151 -0.69 0.83 -17.09
N GLN A 152 -1.83 0.92 -17.78
CA GLN A 152 -2.98 1.67 -17.29
C GLN A 152 -3.50 1.08 -15.98
N GLN A 153 -3.99 1.97 -15.12
CA GLN A 153 -4.61 1.58 -13.87
C GLN A 153 -5.82 0.66 -14.14
N VAL A 154 -5.92 -0.42 -13.35
CA VAL A 154 -7.05 -1.35 -13.42
C VAL A 154 -8.32 -0.68 -12.89
N THR A 155 -9.44 -0.89 -13.59
CA THR A 155 -10.76 -0.53 -13.08
C THR A 155 -11.32 -1.73 -12.33
N MET A 156 -11.49 -1.61 -11.02
CA MET A 156 -12.02 -2.69 -10.19
C MET A 156 -13.54 -2.66 -10.16
N PRO A 157 -14.23 -3.76 -10.47
CA PRO A 157 -15.65 -3.93 -10.16
C PRO A 157 -15.93 -3.66 -8.67
N LEU A 158 -17.05 -3.01 -8.36
CA LEU A 158 -17.43 -2.68 -6.97
C LEU A 158 -17.59 -3.93 -6.11
N ASP A 159 -18.08 -5.02 -6.70
CA ASP A 159 -18.29 -6.30 -6.04
C ASP A 159 -16.97 -6.97 -5.59
N LEU A 160 -15.83 -6.48 -6.12
CA LEU A 160 -14.50 -6.94 -5.74
C LEU A 160 -13.82 -6.03 -4.70
N LEU A 161 -14.48 -4.96 -4.23
CA LEU A 161 -13.98 -4.18 -3.11
C LEU A 161 -14.34 -4.90 -1.80
N GLY A 162 -13.32 -5.26 -1.01
CA GLY A 162 -13.51 -6.00 0.24
C GLY A 162 -14.46 -5.27 1.19
N THR A 163 -15.41 -6.00 1.76
CA THR A 163 -16.43 -5.43 2.65
C THR A 163 -15.96 -5.25 4.09
N THR A 164 -14.88 -5.93 4.49
CA THR A 164 -14.60 -6.20 5.91
C THR A 164 -13.33 -5.58 6.48
N THR A 165 -12.23 -5.44 5.74
CA THR A 165 -10.96 -5.00 6.34
C THR A 165 -10.22 -4.00 5.45
N LYS A 166 -9.63 -3.00 6.08
CA LYS A 166 -8.87 -1.91 5.47
C LYS A 166 -7.58 -1.73 6.24
N ARG A 167 -6.54 -1.35 5.50
CA ARG A 167 -5.22 -1.16 6.05
C ARG A 167 -4.72 0.23 5.67
N LEU A 168 -4.12 0.90 6.66
CA LEU A 168 -3.45 2.16 6.46
C LEU A 168 -2.09 1.88 5.82
N LEU A 169 -1.92 2.35 4.59
CA LEU A 169 -0.63 2.31 3.89
C LEU A 169 0.32 3.27 4.58
N ILE A 170 1.40 2.70 5.10
CA ILE A 170 2.47 3.50 5.67
C ILE A 170 3.45 3.85 4.57
N LEU A 171 3.41 5.11 4.13
CA LEU A 171 4.45 5.72 3.32
C LEU A 171 5.34 6.53 4.27
N SER A 172 6.65 6.42 4.15
CA SER A 172 7.57 6.98 5.15
C SER A 172 7.86 8.46 5.02
N GLU A 173 7.53 9.08 3.89
CA GLU A 173 7.74 10.53 3.68
C GLU A 173 6.93 11.39 4.67
N THR A 174 6.23 10.73 5.59
CA THR A 174 5.12 11.24 6.36
C THR A 174 5.20 10.77 7.83
N LEU A 175 6.16 9.93 8.22
CA LEU A 175 6.32 9.55 9.63
C LEU A 175 7.32 10.45 10.34
N GLN A 176 6.89 11.13 11.40
CA GLN A 176 7.78 11.87 12.30
C GLN A 176 7.61 11.45 13.76
N PRO A 177 8.68 11.53 14.59
CA PRO A 177 8.57 11.42 16.03
C PRO A 177 7.60 12.48 16.57
N GLY A 178 6.58 12.06 17.32
CA GLY A 178 5.60 12.99 17.89
C GLY A 178 6.21 13.84 19.00
N TYR A 179 6.19 15.17 18.84
CA TYR A 179 6.49 16.12 19.91
C TYR A 179 5.27 16.38 20.79
N ARG A 180 5.53 16.66 22.08
CA ARG A 180 4.55 16.80 23.15
C ARG A 180 3.67 18.06 22.96
N VAL A 181 2.44 17.92 22.48
CA VAL A 181 1.41 18.97 22.69
C VAL A 181 0.74 18.70 24.03
N LYS A 182 1.07 19.51 25.05
CA LYS A 182 0.29 19.58 26.29
C LYS A 182 -1.04 20.28 25.99
N GLY A 183 -2.01 19.54 25.46
CA GLY A 183 -3.39 19.98 25.33
C GLY A 183 -4.29 18.96 26.00
N LYS A 184 -4.92 19.34 27.12
CA LYS A 184 -6.03 18.56 27.69
C LYS A 184 -7.17 18.61 26.68
N LEU A 185 -7.54 17.47 26.10
CA LEU A 185 -8.90 17.33 25.58
C LEU A 185 -9.80 17.17 26.81
N ALA A 186 -10.49 18.25 27.18
CA ALA A 186 -11.68 18.14 28.01
C ALA A 186 -12.78 17.53 27.14
N ILE A 187 -13.26 16.35 27.54
CA ILE A 187 -14.61 15.89 27.21
C ILE A 187 -15.48 16.34 28.38
#